data_AF-A0ABD0QUF3-F1
#
_entry.id   AF-A0ABD0QUF3-F1
#
_cell.length_a   1.000
_cell.length_b   1.000
_cell.length_c   1.000
_cell.angle_alpha   90.00
_cell.angle_beta   90.00
_cell.angle_gamma   90.00
#
_symmetry.space_group_name_H-M   'P 1'
#
loop_
_entity.id
_entity.type
_entity.pdbx_description
1 polymer ?
#
loop_
_entity_poly.entity_id
_entity_poly.type
_entity_poly.pdbx_seq_one_letter_code
_entity_poly.pdbx_strand_id
1 'polypeptide(L)'
;MDTSQRSHMPPLLSSLSTLVLYLRRQQHSSFLSLSRAPASAEAWRLLCHSSLALLILYNRHRECEVAKLTVQDYRSRAAPSSTSSCPLDASLSPFERAVLCHLSRVGVLGKRGRLQPLILPPHSEACLDLLLKTSADVGVDPESPYVFSRPYHSPATPLRGTDLLRSLARTSGAKNPAALTAPRARRQVAILTQLLLLEEGERAPGAATKRLEDFLQREYHVSQNCARIGQDPALMNRVGRVVLYGEREGVLFRGMSLQHICLELD
;
A
#
# COMPACT_ATOMS: atom_id res chain seq x y z
N MET A 1 -26.61 -3.35 -32.58
CA MET A 1 -25.27 -3.88 -32.87
C MET A 1 -24.40 -3.56 -31.68
N ASP A 2 -23.95 -4.61 -31.03
CA ASP A 2 -23.36 -4.65 -29.70
C ASP A 2 -21.95 -4.05 -29.72
N THR A 3 -21.80 -2.83 -29.20
CA THR A 3 -20.49 -2.20 -29.05
C THR A 3 -19.79 -2.84 -27.86
N SER A 4 -18.96 -3.86 -28.16
CA SER A 4 -17.94 -4.37 -27.23
C SER A 4 -17.17 -3.20 -26.62
N GLN A 5 -17.54 -2.81 -25.40
CA GLN A 5 -16.73 -1.93 -24.56
C GLN A 5 -15.43 -2.67 -24.30
N ARG A 6 -14.40 -2.42 -25.14
CA ARG A 6 -13.04 -2.83 -24.83
C ARG A 6 -12.73 -2.30 -23.44
N SER A 7 -12.50 -3.21 -22.50
CA SER A 7 -12.16 -2.94 -21.11
C SER A 7 -10.80 -2.23 -21.06
N HIS A 8 -10.77 -0.96 -21.42
CA HIS A 8 -9.56 -0.17 -21.44
C HIS A 8 -9.14 0.07 -19.99
N MET A 9 -7.97 -0.45 -19.62
CA MET A 9 -7.40 -0.20 -18.30
C MET A 9 -7.22 1.30 -18.09
N PRO A 10 -7.76 1.89 -17.03
CA PRO A 10 -7.62 3.32 -16.77
C PRO A 10 -6.14 3.72 -16.69
N PRO A 11 -5.73 4.88 -17.24
CA PRO A 11 -4.32 5.25 -17.34
C PRO A 11 -3.55 5.23 -16.00
N LEU A 12 -4.21 5.67 -14.92
CA LEU A 12 -3.66 5.63 -13.57
C LEU A 12 -3.45 4.19 -13.10
N LEU A 13 -4.48 3.34 -13.20
CA LEU A 13 -4.40 1.94 -12.76
C LEU A 13 -3.37 1.16 -13.58
N SER A 14 -3.27 1.41 -14.89
CA SER A 14 -2.24 0.83 -15.75
C SER A 14 -0.84 1.22 -15.29
N SER A 15 -0.59 2.51 -15.09
CA SER A 15 0.71 3.01 -14.61
C SER A 15 1.05 2.45 -13.22
N LEU A 16 0.06 2.37 -12.33
CA LEU A 16 0.22 1.84 -10.98
C LEU A 16 0.55 0.35 -11.01
N SER A 17 -0.16 -0.44 -11.82
CA SER A 17 0.08 -1.88 -11.95
C SER A 17 1.50 -2.16 -12.45
N THR A 18 1.97 -1.39 -13.45
CA THR A 18 3.36 -1.46 -13.92
C THR A 18 4.36 -1.18 -12.79
N LEU A 19 4.13 -0.11 -12.01
CA LEU A 19 5.00 0.23 -10.88
C LEU A 19 4.99 -0.85 -9.80
N VAL A 20 3.82 -1.33 -9.38
CA VAL A 20 3.68 -2.37 -8.34
C VAL A 20 4.38 -3.65 -8.78
N LEU A 21 4.18 -4.11 -10.03
CA LEU A 21 4.86 -5.29 -10.56
C LEU A 21 6.38 -5.12 -10.60
N TYR A 22 6.87 -3.96 -11.03
CA TYR A 22 8.30 -3.63 -11.01
C TYR A 22 8.88 -3.70 -9.59
N LEU A 23 8.21 -3.07 -8.62
CA LEU A 23 8.66 -3.04 -7.22
C LEU A 23 8.62 -4.42 -6.57
N ARG A 24 7.57 -5.23 -6.80
CA ARG A 24 7.46 -6.59 -6.25
C ARG A 24 8.55 -7.51 -6.80
N ARG A 25 8.86 -7.40 -8.10
CA ARG A 25 9.99 -8.15 -8.71
C ARG A 25 11.32 -7.73 -8.10
N GLN A 26 11.57 -6.43 -7.98
CA GLN A 26 12.82 -5.92 -7.39
C GLN A 26 12.93 -6.30 -5.91
N GLN A 27 11.84 -6.22 -5.14
CA GLN A 27 11.81 -6.62 -3.74
C GLN A 27 12.15 -8.09 -3.58
N HIS A 28 11.53 -8.96 -4.40
CA HIS A 28 11.77 -10.40 -4.35
C HIS A 28 13.21 -10.76 -4.73
N SER A 29 13.73 -10.22 -5.84
CA SER A 29 15.12 -10.50 -6.26
C SER A 29 16.14 -10.00 -5.25
N SER A 30 15.91 -8.81 -4.69
CA SER A 30 16.79 -8.21 -3.68
C SER A 30 16.73 -8.98 -2.36
N PHE A 31 15.56 -9.46 -1.96
CA PHE A 31 15.38 -10.31 -0.79
C PHE A 31 16.20 -11.60 -0.92
N LEU A 32 16.12 -12.28 -2.06
CA LEU A 32 16.90 -13.50 -2.32
C LEU A 32 18.41 -13.22 -2.36
N SER A 33 18.81 -12.13 -3.00
CA SER A 33 20.21 -11.72 -3.10
C SER A 33 20.80 -11.41 -1.71
N LEU A 34 20.10 -10.61 -0.91
CA LEU A 34 20.52 -10.23 0.44
C LEU A 34 20.52 -11.43 1.40
N SER A 35 19.57 -12.36 1.25
CA SER A 35 19.54 -13.60 2.04
C SER A 35 20.77 -14.48 1.79
N ARG A 36 21.34 -14.43 0.59
CA ARG A 36 22.56 -15.18 0.23
C ARG A 36 23.84 -14.43 0.59
N ALA A 37 23.82 -13.10 0.48
CA ALA A 37 24.96 -12.23 0.76
C ALA A 37 24.54 -11.08 1.69
N PRO A 38 24.50 -11.31 3.03
CA PRO A 38 24.04 -10.32 4.01
C PRO A 38 24.80 -8.99 3.99
N ALA A 39 26.09 -9.01 3.65
CA ALA A 39 26.93 -7.81 3.53
C ALA A 39 26.76 -7.05 2.20
N SER A 40 25.84 -7.48 1.31
CA SER A 40 25.60 -6.78 0.04
C SER A 40 24.83 -5.48 0.25
N ALA A 41 25.56 -4.37 0.33
CA ALA A 41 24.98 -3.04 0.45
C ALA A 41 24.03 -2.68 -0.70
N GLU A 42 24.30 -3.18 -1.92
CA GLU A 42 23.41 -2.98 -3.06
C GLU A 42 22.09 -3.74 -2.90
N ALA A 43 22.13 -5.03 -2.56
CA ALA A 43 20.92 -5.83 -2.37
C ALA A 43 20.07 -5.27 -1.22
N TRP A 44 20.73 -4.85 -0.13
CA TRP A 44 20.07 -4.18 0.98
C TRP A 44 19.38 -2.89 0.55
N ARG A 45 20.11 -2.02 -0.18
CA ARG A 45 19.57 -0.76 -0.69
C ARG A 45 18.35 -0.99 -1.59
N LEU A 46 18.44 -1.93 -2.53
CA LEU A 46 17.34 -2.23 -3.44
C LEU A 46 16.12 -2.80 -2.72
N LEU A 47 16.31 -3.69 -1.73
CA LEU A 47 15.24 -4.22 -0.88
C LEU A 47 14.59 -3.12 -0.04
N CYS A 48 15.40 -2.25 0.56
CA CYS A 48 14.97 -1.11 1.37
C CYS A 48 14.12 -0.14 0.52
N HIS A 49 14.63 0.20 -0.67
CA HIS A 49 13.97 1.08 -1.62
C HIS A 49 12.62 0.52 -2.09
N SER A 50 12.57 -0.73 -2.55
CA SER A 50 11.32 -1.33 -3.02
C SER A 50 10.31 -1.51 -1.89
N SER A 51 10.76 -1.87 -0.67
CA SER A 51 9.88 -2.07 0.48
C SER A 51 9.28 -0.76 0.97
N LEU A 52 10.08 0.31 1.07
CA LEU A 52 9.57 1.65 1.41
C LEU A 52 8.56 2.14 0.36
N ALA A 53 8.88 1.98 -0.93
CA ALA A 53 7.98 2.41 -2.01
C ALA A 53 6.65 1.65 -2.00
N LEU A 54 6.66 0.33 -1.81
CA LEU A 54 5.44 -0.48 -1.70
C LEU A 54 4.61 -0.07 -0.49
N LEU A 55 5.23 0.17 0.68
CA LEU A 55 4.50 0.64 1.86
C LEU A 55 3.88 2.03 1.65
N ILE A 56 4.60 2.94 0.99
CA ILE A 56 4.07 4.27 0.64
C ILE A 56 2.87 4.13 -0.30
N LEU A 57 2.97 3.29 -1.33
CA LEU A 57 1.87 3.07 -2.28
C LEU A 57 0.67 2.38 -1.63
N TYR A 58 0.90 1.53 -0.62
CA TYR A 58 -0.16 0.79 0.08
C TYR A 58 -0.90 1.64 1.12
N ASN A 59 -0.26 2.67 1.65
CA ASN A 59 -0.79 3.46 2.76
C ASN A 59 -1.20 4.88 2.31
N ARG A 60 -2.14 5.48 3.03
CA ARG A 60 -2.72 6.79 2.69
C ARG A 60 -1.92 7.98 3.25
N HIS A 61 -0.81 7.71 3.92
CA HIS A 61 0.02 8.68 4.66
C HIS A 61 1.06 9.34 3.78
N ARG A 62 1.60 10.46 4.25
CA ARG A 62 2.67 11.15 3.53
C ARG A 62 3.90 10.26 3.46
N GLU A 63 4.65 10.39 2.38
CA GLU A 63 5.83 9.57 2.11
C GLU A 63 6.89 9.72 3.21
N CYS A 64 6.97 10.93 3.79
CA CYS A 64 7.86 11.23 4.91
C CYS A 64 7.40 10.68 6.26
N GLU A 65 6.12 10.35 6.42
CA GLU A 65 5.60 9.69 7.63
C GLU A 65 5.98 8.22 7.56
N VAL A 66 5.71 7.53 6.45
CA VAL A 66 6.07 6.11 6.25
C VAL A 66 7.59 5.89 6.42
N ALA A 67 8.42 6.77 5.85
CA ALA A 67 9.88 6.66 5.97
C ALA A 67 10.39 6.82 7.41
N LYS A 68 9.63 7.44 8.31
CA LYS A 68 9.98 7.63 9.72
C LYS A 68 9.62 6.45 10.61
N LEU A 69 9.10 5.34 10.06
CA LEU A 69 8.86 4.13 10.83
C LEU A 69 10.13 3.73 11.60
N THR A 70 10.03 3.70 12.92
CA THR A 70 11.15 3.31 13.79
C THR A 70 11.19 1.81 14.02
N VAL A 71 12.36 1.30 14.38
CA VAL A 71 12.55 -0.11 14.77
C VAL A 71 11.71 -0.44 16.00
N GLN A 72 11.62 0.49 16.95
CA GLN A 72 10.81 0.32 18.16
C GLN A 72 9.31 0.21 17.83
N ASP A 73 8.79 1.11 16.99
CA ASP A 73 7.39 1.07 16.56
C ASP A 73 7.10 -0.22 15.80
N TYR A 74 7.98 -0.62 14.88
CA TYR A 74 7.80 -1.84 14.10
C TYR A 74 7.77 -3.11 14.99
N ARG A 75 8.58 -3.15 16.04
CA ARG A 75 8.58 -4.25 17.03
C ARG A 75 7.35 -4.24 17.93
N SER A 76 6.73 -3.08 18.17
CA SER A 76 5.50 -2.95 18.96
C SER A 76 4.22 -3.03 18.14
N ARG A 77 4.31 -3.49 16.88
CA ARG A 77 3.16 -3.64 15.98
C ARG A 77 2.07 -4.51 16.59
N ALA A 78 0.83 -4.11 16.38
CA ALA A 78 -0.34 -4.89 16.78
C ALA A 78 -0.57 -6.04 15.79
N ALA A 79 -0.75 -7.24 16.34
CA ALA A 79 -1.13 -8.42 15.58
C ALA A 79 -2.57 -8.28 15.02
N PRO A 80 -2.89 -8.99 13.93
CA PRO A 80 -4.25 -9.01 13.41
C PRO A 80 -5.18 -9.78 14.35
N SER A 81 -6.28 -9.14 14.79
CA SER A 81 -7.25 -9.56 15.82
C SER A 81 -6.72 -9.49 17.27
N SER A 82 -7.43 -8.94 18.25
CA SER A 82 -8.84 -9.13 18.57
C SER A 82 -9.38 -7.97 19.45
N THR A 83 -10.59 -7.49 19.14
CA THR A 83 -11.57 -6.83 20.04
C THR A 83 -11.20 -5.59 20.86
N SER A 84 -9.93 -5.24 21.04
CA SER A 84 -9.55 -3.99 21.70
C SER A 84 -9.56 -2.88 20.66
N SER A 85 -10.32 -1.81 20.91
CA SER A 85 -10.24 -0.55 20.18
C SER A 85 -8.80 -0.04 20.24
N CYS A 86 -7.97 -0.38 19.27
CA CYS A 86 -6.63 0.16 19.19
C CYS A 86 -6.80 1.67 18.94
N PRO A 87 -6.12 2.57 19.66
CA PRO A 87 -6.21 4.01 19.40
C PRO A 87 -5.92 4.37 17.93
N LEU A 88 -5.12 3.53 17.27
CA LEU A 88 -4.80 3.59 15.84
C LEU A 88 -6.02 3.40 14.92
N ASP A 89 -7.01 2.62 15.33
CA ASP A 89 -8.17 2.28 14.52
C ASP A 89 -9.08 3.47 14.26
N ALA A 90 -9.10 4.46 15.16
CA ALA A 90 -9.94 5.65 15.02
C ALA A 90 -9.63 6.48 13.77
N SER A 91 -8.39 6.41 13.26
CA SER A 91 -7.94 7.14 12.07
C SER A 91 -8.00 6.33 10.77
N LEU A 92 -8.34 5.04 10.84
CA LEU A 92 -8.50 4.19 9.66
C LEU A 92 -9.81 4.48 8.93
N SER A 93 -9.80 4.37 7.60
CA SER A 93 -11.04 4.50 6.84
C SER A 93 -11.99 3.31 7.11
N PRO A 94 -13.31 3.47 6.87
CA PRO A 94 -14.26 2.35 6.95
C PRO A 94 -13.83 1.14 6.12
N PHE A 95 -13.29 1.38 4.91
CA PHE A 95 -12.74 0.35 4.04
C PHE A 95 -11.56 -0.37 4.70
N GLU A 96 -10.56 0.36 5.20
CA GLU A 96 -9.37 -0.24 5.83
C GLU A 96 -9.74 -1.03 7.09
N ARG A 97 -10.71 -0.54 7.88
CA ARG A 97 -11.20 -1.23 9.08
C ARG A 97 -11.96 -2.51 8.76
N ALA A 98 -12.75 -2.54 7.70
CA ALA A 98 -13.59 -3.68 7.37
C ALA A 98 -12.86 -4.73 6.52
N VAL A 99 -12.13 -4.29 5.49
CA VAL A 99 -11.55 -5.18 4.48
C VAL A 99 -10.15 -5.67 4.88
N LEU A 100 -9.35 -4.79 5.50
CA LEU A 100 -7.95 -5.03 5.89
C LEU A 100 -7.80 -5.30 7.40
N CYS A 101 -8.87 -5.75 8.07
CA CYS A 101 -8.91 -6.01 9.51
C CYS A 101 -7.93 -7.09 10.00
N HIS A 102 -7.49 -7.96 9.10
CA HIS A 102 -6.65 -9.13 9.35
C HIS A 102 -5.16 -8.85 9.12
N LEU A 103 -4.77 -7.60 8.84
CA LEU A 103 -3.38 -7.21 8.66
C LEU A 103 -2.78 -6.58 9.91
N SER A 104 -1.49 -6.82 10.13
CA SER A 104 -0.70 -6.20 11.20
C SER A 104 -0.64 -4.68 11.01
N ARG A 105 -0.57 -3.94 12.13
CA ARG A 105 -0.57 -2.47 12.11
C ARG A 105 0.48 -1.92 13.03
N VAL A 106 1.10 -0.81 12.62
CA VAL A 106 2.08 -0.09 13.43
C VAL A 106 1.74 1.39 13.49
N GLY A 107 1.94 2.01 14.65
CA GLY A 107 1.79 3.45 14.82
C GLY A 107 3.04 4.19 14.34
N VAL A 108 2.87 5.23 13.53
CA VAL A 108 3.97 6.09 13.10
C VAL A 108 3.66 7.54 13.44
N LEU A 109 4.67 8.29 13.89
CA LEU A 109 4.50 9.69 14.26
C LEU A 109 4.28 10.57 13.02
N GLY A 110 3.06 11.08 12.88
CA GLY A 110 2.67 12.08 11.91
C GLY A 110 2.95 13.51 12.36
N LYS A 111 2.47 14.47 11.57
CA LYS A 111 2.60 15.90 11.89
C LYS A 111 1.95 16.22 13.25
N ARG A 112 2.59 17.11 14.03
CA ARG A 112 2.13 17.55 15.37
C ARG A 112 2.06 16.42 16.41
N GLY A 113 2.89 15.38 16.28
CA GLY A 113 2.94 14.27 17.22
C GLY A 113 1.72 13.33 17.17
N ARG A 114 0.87 13.46 16.14
CA ARG A 114 -0.29 12.58 15.97
C ARG A 114 0.18 11.22 15.47
N LEU A 115 -0.12 10.16 16.24
CA LEU A 115 0.12 8.80 15.80
C LEU A 115 -0.80 8.45 14.63
N GLN A 116 -0.25 7.86 13.57
CA GLN A 116 -0.96 7.45 12.36
C GLN A 116 -0.77 5.94 12.14
N PRO A 117 -1.83 5.19 11.80
CA PRO A 117 -1.77 3.75 11.57
C PRO A 117 -1.14 3.44 10.22
N LEU A 118 -0.03 2.73 10.20
CA LEU A 118 0.53 2.11 9.01
C LEU A 118 0.10 0.65 8.95
N ILE A 119 -0.60 0.28 7.88
CA ILE A 119 -0.99 -1.11 7.61
C ILE A 119 0.19 -1.80 6.93
N LEU A 120 0.56 -2.97 7.43
CA LEU A 120 1.65 -3.79 6.90
C LEU A 120 1.09 -4.87 5.99
N PRO A 121 1.36 -4.82 4.66
CA PRO A 121 1.01 -5.90 3.75
C PRO A 121 1.74 -7.20 4.14
N PRO A 122 1.18 -8.39 3.88
CA PRO A 122 1.78 -9.66 4.29
C PRO A 122 3.20 -9.88 3.73
N HIS A 123 3.47 -9.41 2.52
CA HIS A 123 4.80 -9.53 1.92
C HIS A 123 5.87 -8.62 2.56
N SER A 124 5.45 -7.61 3.33
CA SER A 124 6.36 -6.59 3.84
C SER A 124 7.14 -7.09 5.05
N GLU A 125 6.52 -7.83 5.98
CA GLU A 125 7.14 -8.15 7.27
C GLU A 125 8.47 -8.90 7.11
N ALA A 126 8.50 -9.97 6.31
CA ALA A 126 9.74 -10.71 6.06
C ALA A 126 10.86 -9.82 5.46
N CYS A 127 10.49 -8.87 4.59
CA CYS A 127 11.45 -7.94 4.00
C CYS A 127 12.00 -6.97 5.04
N LEU A 128 11.14 -6.43 5.90
CA LEU A 128 11.54 -5.52 6.98
C LEU A 128 12.40 -6.25 8.02
N ASP A 129 12.04 -7.46 8.40
CA ASP A 129 12.83 -8.29 9.31
C ASP A 129 14.23 -8.57 8.74
N LEU A 130 14.33 -8.90 7.45
CA LEU A 130 15.63 -9.10 6.80
C LEU A 130 16.47 -7.81 6.77
N LEU A 131 15.86 -6.66 6.44
CA LEU A 131 16.54 -5.37 6.46
C LEU A 131 17.13 -5.05 7.83
N LEU A 132 16.37 -5.29 8.90
CA LEU A 132 16.81 -5.06 10.28
C LEU A 132 17.89 -6.04 10.72
N LYS A 133 17.82 -7.30 10.27
CA LYS A 133 18.80 -8.33 10.61
C LYS A 133 20.18 -8.04 10.02
N THR A 134 20.24 -7.52 8.80
CA THR A 134 21.50 -7.33 8.06
C THR A 134 21.94 -5.87 7.97
N SER A 135 21.32 -4.95 8.73
CA SER A 135 21.60 -3.51 8.66
C SER A 135 23.05 -3.18 9.07
N ALA A 136 23.54 -3.83 10.13
CA ALA A 136 24.91 -3.67 10.61
C ALA A 136 25.95 -4.11 9.56
N ASP A 137 25.63 -5.15 8.78
CA ASP A 137 26.55 -5.74 7.78
C ASP A 137 26.79 -4.84 6.57
N VAL A 138 25.93 -3.83 6.35
CA VAL A 138 26.00 -2.92 5.20
C VAL A 138 26.35 -1.49 5.60
N GLY A 139 26.79 -1.27 6.84
CA GLY A 139 27.21 0.05 7.32
C GLY A 139 26.07 1.00 7.65
N VAL A 140 24.90 0.49 8.05
CA VAL A 140 23.89 1.32 8.73
C VAL A 140 24.42 1.67 10.12
N ASP A 141 24.33 2.95 10.46
CA ASP A 141 24.71 3.45 11.79
C ASP A 141 23.85 2.79 12.89
N PRO A 142 24.45 2.15 13.92
CA PRO A 142 23.73 1.51 15.03
C PRO A 142 22.82 2.45 15.82
N GLU A 143 23.10 3.76 15.82
CA GLU A 143 22.27 4.76 16.49
C GLU A 143 21.03 5.15 15.65
N SER A 144 20.92 4.67 14.42
CA SER A 144 19.78 4.99 13.56
C SER A 144 18.50 4.31 14.06
N PRO A 145 17.44 5.08 14.40
CA PRO A 145 16.22 4.50 14.94
C PRO A 145 15.28 3.98 13.85
N TYR A 146 15.57 4.21 12.57
CA TYR A 146 14.64 4.00 11.47
C TYR A 146 14.76 2.59 10.87
N VAL A 147 13.65 2.04 10.38
CA VAL A 147 13.68 0.82 9.57
C VAL A 147 14.28 1.12 8.19
N PHE A 148 13.99 2.29 7.64
CA PHE A 148 14.46 2.74 6.31
C PHE A 148 15.67 3.66 6.43
N SER A 149 16.73 3.17 7.05
CA SER A 149 17.99 3.90 7.23
C SER A 149 18.82 3.97 5.95
N ARG A 150 19.85 4.82 5.98
CA ARG A 150 20.77 5.04 4.86
C ARG A 150 22.15 4.51 5.24
N PRO A 151 22.66 3.49 4.54
CA PRO A 151 24.04 3.00 4.72
C PRO A 151 25.07 4.12 4.58
N TYR A 152 26.08 4.17 5.45
CA TYR A 152 27.17 5.15 5.45
C TYR A 152 26.73 6.63 5.51
N HIS A 153 25.58 6.92 6.12
CA HIS A 153 25.05 8.26 6.31
C HIS A 153 24.64 8.49 7.76
N SER A 154 24.51 9.77 8.14
CA SER A 154 24.05 10.17 9.48
C SER A 154 22.74 9.46 9.89
N PRO A 155 22.66 8.97 11.16
CA PRO A 155 21.50 8.27 11.71
C PRO A 155 20.28 9.19 11.87
N ALA A 156 20.48 10.51 11.83
CA ALA A 156 19.46 11.52 12.13
C ALA A 156 18.29 11.56 11.14
N THR A 157 18.46 11.05 9.91
CA THR A 157 17.41 11.13 8.88
C THR A 157 17.21 9.83 8.11
N PRO A 158 15.95 9.41 7.89
CA PRO A 158 15.64 8.23 7.10
C PRO A 158 15.78 8.51 5.60
N LEU A 159 15.57 7.49 4.79
CA LEU A 159 15.40 7.60 3.34
C LEU A 159 14.32 8.61 2.96
N ARG A 160 14.60 9.46 1.95
CA ARG A 160 13.61 10.40 1.43
C ARG A 160 12.61 9.71 0.51
N GLY A 161 11.48 9.27 1.09
CA GLY A 161 10.43 8.55 0.37
C GLY A 161 9.90 9.27 -0.88
N THR A 162 9.79 10.60 -0.87
CA THR A 162 9.26 11.36 -2.01
C THR A 162 10.17 11.31 -3.24
N ASP A 163 11.48 11.49 -3.05
CA ASP A 163 12.45 11.46 -4.15
C ASP A 163 12.63 10.03 -4.67
N LEU A 164 12.67 9.07 -3.74
CA LEU A 164 12.70 7.65 -4.03
C LEU A 164 11.51 7.21 -4.91
N LEU A 165 10.29 7.52 -4.49
CA LEU A 165 9.09 7.09 -5.21
C LEU A 165 9.02 7.71 -6.61
N ARG A 166 9.38 9.00 -6.76
CA ARG A 166 9.45 9.64 -8.08
C ARG A 166 10.47 8.99 -9.00
N SER A 167 11.64 8.62 -8.47
CA SER A 167 12.68 7.92 -9.21
C SER A 167 12.19 6.55 -9.69
N LEU A 168 11.67 5.73 -8.77
CA LEU A 168 11.18 4.38 -9.08
C LEU A 168 9.98 4.39 -10.03
N ALA A 169 9.07 5.36 -9.89
CA ALA A 169 7.96 5.54 -10.82
C ALA A 169 8.47 5.77 -12.26
N ARG A 170 9.50 6.60 -12.45
CA ARG A 170 10.10 6.86 -13.77
C ARG A 170 10.83 5.63 -14.33
N THR A 171 11.56 4.90 -13.51
CA THR A 171 12.32 3.72 -13.96
C THR A 171 11.45 2.48 -14.18
N SER A 172 10.25 2.44 -13.63
CA SER A 172 9.33 1.30 -13.76
C SER A 172 8.77 1.08 -15.17
N GLY A 173 8.87 2.07 -16.06
CA GLY A 173 8.22 2.04 -17.38
C GLY A 173 6.72 2.41 -17.33
N ALA A 174 6.23 2.92 -16.20
CA ALA A 174 4.88 3.50 -16.10
C ALA A 174 4.71 4.66 -17.10
N LYS A 175 3.57 4.70 -17.81
CA LYS A 175 3.30 5.73 -18.83
C LYS A 175 3.09 7.13 -18.23
N ASN A 176 2.51 7.20 -17.02
CA ASN A 176 2.28 8.46 -16.32
C ASN A 176 2.83 8.41 -14.88
N PRO A 177 4.15 8.47 -14.70
CA PRO A 177 4.78 8.35 -13.38
C PRO A 177 4.51 9.59 -12.49
N ALA A 178 4.28 10.75 -13.09
CA ALA A 178 3.97 11.98 -12.35
C ALA A 178 2.63 11.85 -11.61
N ALA A 179 1.60 11.32 -12.27
CA ALA A 179 0.29 11.11 -11.66
C ALA A 179 0.35 10.16 -10.44
N LEU A 180 1.19 9.12 -10.47
CA LEU A 180 1.34 8.17 -9.37
C LEU A 180 1.91 8.79 -8.09
N THR A 181 2.70 9.86 -8.23
CA THR A 181 3.39 10.53 -7.12
C THR A 181 2.76 11.86 -6.73
N ALA A 182 1.65 12.23 -7.38
CA ALA A 182 0.95 13.46 -7.10
C ALA A 182 0.28 13.39 -5.71
N PRO A 183 0.45 14.40 -4.84
CA PRO A 183 -0.16 14.38 -3.50
C PRO A 183 -1.69 14.21 -3.51
N ARG A 184 -2.37 14.70 -4.57
CA ARG A 184 -3.82 14.56 -4.76
C ARG A 184 -4.24 13.12 -5.08
N ALA A 185 -3.40 12.36 -5.78
CA ALA A 185 -3.68 10.98 -6.17
C ALA A 185 -3.40 9.95 -5.07
N ARG A 186 -2.68 10.33 -4.00
CA ARG A 186 -2.22 9.43 -2.93
C ARG A 186 -3.31 8.49 -2.40
N ARG A 187 -4.49 9.01 -2.09
CA ARG A 187 -5.59 8.19 -1.54
C ARG A 187 -6.09 7.17 -2.56
N GLN A 188 -6.28 7.60 -3.81
CA GLN A 188 -6.71 6.73 -4.89
C GLN A 188 -5.66 5.65 -5.18
N VAL A 189 -4.38 6.04 -5.22
CA VAL A 189 -3.24 5.12 -5.39
C VAL A 189 -3.20 4.09 -4.26
N ALA A 190 -3.41 4.51 -3.01
CA ALA A 190 -3.49 3.59 -1.87
C ALA A 190 -4.62 2.57 -2.00
N ILE A 191 -5.84 3.03 -2.28
CA ILE A 191 -7.00 2.15 -2.47
C ILE A 191 -6.74 1.16 -3.60
N LEU A 192 -6.26 1.63 -4.76
CA LEU A 192 -5.98 0.75 -5.90
C LEU A 192 -4.83 -0.23 -5.61
N THR A 193 -3.81 0.18 -4.86
CA THR A 193 -2.72 -0.73 -4.44
C THR A 193 -3.22 -1.78 -3.46
N GLN A 194 -4.08 -1.39 -2.51
CA GLN A 194 -4.74 -2.31 -1.57
C GLN A 194 -5.62 -3.32 -2.32
N LEU A 195 -6.34 -2.90 -3.37
CA LEU A 195 -7.14 -3.79 -4.23
C LEU A 195 -6.27 -4.71 -5.12
N LEU A 196 -5.15 -4.21 -5.65
CA LEU A 196 -4.20 -5.00 -6.43
C LEU A 196 -3.57 -6.14 -5.62
N LEU A 197 -3.34 -5.90 -4.33
CA LEU A 197 -2.70 -6.85 -3.42
C LEU A 197 -3.71 -7.46 -2.42
N LEU A 198 -5.00 -7.40 -2.73
CA LEU A 198 -6.09 -7.73 -1.80
C LEU A 198 -6.05 -9.18 -1.31
N GLU A 199 -5.73 -10.10 -2.20
CA GLU A 199 -5.67 -11.54 -1.91
C GLU A 199 -4.30 -11.99 -1.41
N GLU A 200 -3.29 -11.10 -1.35
CA GLU A 200 -1.99 -11.47 -0.80
C GLU A 200 -2.12 -11.83 0.68
N GLY A 201 -1.63 -13.00 1.07
CA GLY A 201 -1.63 -13.46 2.47
C GLY A 201 -2.95 -14.02 2.96
N GLU A 202 -3.99 -14.11 2.13
CA GLU A 202 -5.21 -14.83 2.48
C GLU A 202 -4.96 -16.34 2.56
N ARG A 203 -5.53 -16.97 3.59
CA ARG A 203 -5.46 -18.43 3.75
C ARG A 203 -6.41 -19.17 2.82
N ALA A 204 -7.53 -18.55 2.48
CA ALA A 204 -8.57 -19.11 1.63
C ALA A 204 -8.81 -18.17 0.44
N PRO A 205 -8.78 -18.67 -0.81
CA PRO A 205 -8.99 -17.84 -1.98
C PRO A 205 -10.38 -17.20 -1.96
N GLY A 206 -10.43 -15.89 -2.23
CA GLY A 206 -11.67 -15.12 -2.29
C GLY A 206 -12.23 -14.68 -0.93
N ALA A 207 -11.53 -14.98 0.17
CA ALA A 207 -11.93 -14.49 1.49
C ALA A 207 -11.82 -12.95 1.58
N ALA A 208 -10.79 -12.37 0.97
CA ALA A 208 -10.65 -10.91 0.92
C ALA A 208 -11.67 -10.27 -0.01
N THR A 209 -11.95 -10.87 -1.19
CA THR A 209 -13.06 -10.41 -2.04
C THR A 209 -14.39 -10.46 -1.31
N LYS A 210 -14.69 -11.52 -0.54
CA LYS A 210 -15.94 -11.60 0.21
C LYS A 210 -16.07 -10.47 1.24
N ARG A 211 -15.01 -10.16 2.00
CA ARG A 211 -15.02 -9.02 2.94
C ARG A 211 -15.22 -7.68 2.23
N LEU A 212 -14.67 -7.53 1.03
CA LEU A 212 -14.90 -6.36 0.18
C LEU A 212 -16.37 -6.27 -0.26
N GLU A 213 -16.97 -7.36 -0.72
CA GLU A 213 -18.39 -7.41 -1.14
C GLU A 213 -19.32 -7.08 0.04
N ASP A 214 -19.09 -7.71 1.20
CA ASP A 214 -19.83 -7.48 2.43
C ASP A 214 -19.72 -6.00 2.86
N PHE A 215 -18.53 -5.41 2.74
CA PHE A 215 -18.30 -3.99 3.03
C PHE A 215 -19.07 -3.08 2.06
N LEU A 216 -18.97 -3.30 0.75
CA LEU A 216 -19.67 -2.48 -0.25
C LEU A 216 -21.19 -2.53 -0.05
N GLN A 217 -21.73 -3.71 0.26
CA GLN A 217 -23.16 -3.88 0.50
C GLN A 217 -23.61 -3.22 1.81
N ARG A 218 -22.84 -3.40 2.89
CA ARG A 218 -23.21 -2.89 4.23
C ARG A 218 -23.03 -1.38 4.32
N GLU A 219 -21.91 -0.86 3.86
CA GLU A 219 -21.53 0.54 4.06
C GLU A 219 -22.09 1.44 2.96
N TYR A 220 -22.11 0.97 1.71
CA TYR A 220 -22.46 1.79 0.55
C TYR A 220 -23.72 1.32 -0.19
N HIS A 221 -24.34 0.22 0.26
CA HIS A 221 -25.51 -0.38 -0.38
C HIS A 221 -25.27 -0.75 -1.86
N VAL A 222 -24.05 -1.15 -2.19
CA VAL A 222 -23.64 -1.59 -3.53
C VAL A 222 -23.43 -3.10 -3.51
N SER A 223 -24.31 -3.83 -4.20
CA SER A 223 -24.12 -5.26 -4.45
C SER A 223 -23.29 -5.45 -5.71
N GLN A 224 -22.10 -6.03 -5.55
CA GLN A 224 -21.20 -6.32 -6.65
C GLN A 224 -20.43 -7.61 -6.38
N ASN A 225 -20.31 -8.48 -7.39
CA ASN A 225 -19.35 -9.59 -7.36
C ASN A 225 -17.93 -9.07 -7.66
N CYS A 226 -17.01 -9.30 -6.73
CA CYS A 226 -15.60 -8.90 -6.76
C CYS A 226 -14.63 -10.08 -6.96
N ALA A 227 -15.10 -11.31 -7.21
CA ALA A 227 -14.24 -12.49 -7.34
C ALA A 227 -13.16 -12.35 -8.43
N ARG A 228 -13.41 -11.55 -9.47
CA ARG A 228 -12.48 -11.30 -10.59
C ARG A 228 -11.77 -9.94 -10.50
N ILE A 229 -11.80 -9.26 -9.36
CA ILE A 229 -11.28 -7.89 -9.24
C ILE A 229 -9.80 -7.77 -9.64
N GLY A 230 -8.97 -8.78 -9.35
CA GLY A 230 -7.56 -8.81 -9.76
C GLY A 230 -7.33 -8.99 -11.27
N GLN A 231 -8.33 -9.47 -12.01
CA GLN A 231 -8.26 -9.75 -13.46
C GLN A 231 -9.06 -8.77 -14.31
N ASP A 232 -9.94 -7.99 -13.68
CA ASP A 232 -10.81 -7.00 -14.35
C ASP A 232 -10.44 -5.58 -13.89
N PRO A 233 -9.57 -4.87 -14.65
CA PRO A 233 -9.17 -3.51 -14.30
C PRO A 233 -10.32 -2.51 -14.32
N ALA A 234 -11.38 -2.76 -15.10
CA ALA A 234 -12.54 -1.88 -15.14
C ALA A 234 -13.39 -2.05 -13.88
N LEU A 235 -13.55 -3.28 -13.38
CA LEU A 235 -14.17 -3.56 -12.08
C LEU A 235 -13.35 -2.94 -10.95
N MET A 236 -12.03 -3.18 -10.90
CA MET A 236 -11.16 -2.62 -9.87
C MET A 236 -11.23 -1.10 -9.81
N ASN A 237 -11.22 -0.43 -10.96
CA ASN A 237 -11.33 1.03 -10.99
C ASN A 237 -12.70 1.53 -10.52
N ARG A 238 -13.79 0.85 -10.88
CA ARG A 238 -15.14 1.19 -10.40
C ARG A 238 -15.26 1.01 -8.88
N VAL A 239 -14.79 -0.12 -8.35
CA VAL A 239 -14.75 -0.38 -6.90
C VAL A 239 -13.88 0.64 -6.19
N GLY A 240 -12.68 0.91 -6.69
CA GLY A 240 -11.77 1.90 -6.10
C GLY A 240 -12.38 3.30 -6.06
N ARG A 241 -13.17 3.68 -7.07
CA ARG A 241 -13.94 4.92 -7.06
C ARG A 241 -15.05 4.90 -6.02
N VAL A 242 -15.87 3.85 -5.94
CA VAL A 242 -16.90 3.74 -4.90
C VAL A 242 -16.32 3.87 -3.50
N VAL A 243 -15.20 3.20 -3.23
CA VAL A 243 -14.49 3.34 -1.94
C VAL A 243 -14.04 4.78 -1.72
N LEU A 244 -13.35 5.38 -2.70
CA LEU A 244 -12.81 6.74 -2.57
C LEU A 244 -13.89 7.80 -2.31
N TYR A 245 -15.01 7.75 -3.03
CA TYR A 245 -16.08 8.73 -2.91
C TYR A 245 -17.03 8.41 -1.75
N GLY A 246 -17.25 7.14 -1.44
CA GLY A 246 -18.07 6.71 -0.31
C GLY A 246 -17.50 7.21 1.01
N GLU A 247 -16.19 7.28 1.14
CA GLU A 247 -15.49 7.89 2.29
C GLU A 247 -15.63 9.41 2.38
N ARG A 248 -15.92 10.11 1.27
CA ARG A 248 -16.06 11.59 1.26
C ARG A 248 -17.49 12.04 1.49
N GLU A 249 -18.46 11.34 0.90
CA GLU A 249 -19.82 11.83 0.75
C GLU A 249 -20.90 10.93 1.39
N GLY A 250 -20.54 9.76 1.96
CA GLY A 250 -21.35 8.94 2.87
C GLY A 250 -22.71 8.38 2.37
N VAL A 251 -23.31 8.93 1.30
CA VAL A 251 -24.73 8.70 0.96
C VAL A 251 -25.01 8.64 -0.55
N LEU A 252 -23.99 8.82 -1.40
CA LEU A 252 -24.19 9.06 -2.85
C LEU A 252 -24.64 7.82 -3.66
N PHE A 253 -24.49 6.59 -3.15
CA PHE A 253 -24.63 5.37 -3.96
C PHE A 253 -25.82 4.47 -3.60
N ARG A 254 -26.68 4.89 -2.67
CA ARG A 254 -27.80 4.06 -2.20
C ARG A 254 -28.73 3.69 -3.36
N GLY A 255 -28.82 2.40 -3.67
CA GLY A 255 -29.68 1.87 -4.74
C GLY A 255 -29.08 1.91 -6.15
N MET A 256 -27.81 2.30 -6.31
CA MET A 256 -27.12 2.30 -7.61
C MET A 256 -26.28 1.04 -7.81
N SER A 257 -26.29 0.47 -9.02
CA SER A 257 -25.30 -0.53 -9.42
C SER A 257 -23.99 0.16 -9.82
N LEU A 258 -22.85 -0.56 -9.77
CA LEU A 258 -21.55 0.00 -10.22
C LEU A 258 -21.56 0.51 -11.67
N GLN A 259 -22.51 0.07 -12.49
CA GLN A 259 -22.66 0.51 -13.87
C GLN A 259 -23.24 1.93 -13.96
N HIS A 260 -24.02 2.36 -12.97
CA HIS A 260 -24.65 3.69 -12.91
C HIS A 260 -23.74 4.75 -12.28
N ILE A 261 -22.60 4.36 -11.71
CA ILE A 261 -21.69 5.26 -11.00
C ILE A 261 -20.70 5.88 -12.01
N CYS A 262 -21.15 6.92 -12.71
CA CYS A 262 -20.36 7.77 -13.60
C CYS A 262 -19.78 8.96 -12.82
N LEU A 263 -18.66 8.75 -12.15
CA LEU A 263 -17.88 9.78 -11.46
C LEU A 263 -16.69 10.11 -12.36
N GLU A 264 -16.64 11.31 -12.90
CA GLU A 264 -15.41 11.83 -13.51
C GLU A 264 -14.43 12.17 -12.38
N LEU A 265 -13.18 11.73 -12.53
CA LEU A 265 -12.10 12.10 -11.62
C LEU A 265 -11.38 13.28 -12.27
N ASP A 266 -11.29 14.40 -11.55
CA ASP A 266 -10.41 15.53 -11.89
C ASP A 266 -8.91 15.13 -11.89
#